data_AF-A0A356K2I7-F1
#
_entry.id   AF-A0A356K2I7-F1
#
_cell.length_a   1.000
_cell.length_b   1.000
_cell.length_c   1.000
_cell.angle_alpha   90.00
_cell.angle_beta   90.00
_cell.angle_gamma   90.00
#
_symmetry.space_group_name_H-M   'P 1'
#
loop_
_entity.id
_entity.type
_entity.pdbx_description
1 polymer ?
#
loop_
_entity_poly.entity_id
_entity_poly.type
_entity_poly.pdbx_seq_one_letter_code
_entity_poly.pdbx_strand_id
1 'polypeptide(L)'
;MELEKSFNNGYGYITILNDKKKLTIEYAPNLDLYFIVEDTSEFVITKEDYQIYELFSKLYETIISADVFNQSSFDYYMSEFLGHFDNEFISYEDYLKKTKKSLEFKRKQNYYTSLVNNGKIVWKCDDYPHDIGPSFEISKCTDIIKITFDKGDTEKQDLFHPKNRTTVRIRTSGSAYNYFYIPFMMLFKELKELVLIDQIHIEEYLYTKKLK
;
A
#
# COMPACT_ATOMS: atom_id res chain seq x y z
N MET A 1 5.23 7.41 -15.87
CA MET A 1 5.99 6.74 -14.80
C MET A 1 6.63 5.48 -15.32
N GLU A 2 7.76 5.08 -14.74
CA GLU A 2 8.43 3.82 -15.05
C GLU A 2 8.40 2.87 -13.85
N LEU A 3 8.47 1.56 -14.12
CA LEU A 3 8.52 0.52 -13.11
C LEU A 3 9.80 -0.30 -13.27
N GLU A 4 10.65 -0.26 -12.26
CA GLU A 4 11.78 -1.17 -12.11
C GLU A 4 11.45 -2.25 -11.10
N LYS A 5 11.82 -3.50 -11.38
CA LYS A 5 11.50 -4.65 -10.55
C LYS A 5 12.69 -5.57 -10.42
N SER A 6 12.95 -6.08 -9.23
CA SER A 6 13.98 -7.09 -9.00
C SER A 6 13.53 -8.04 -7.91
N PHE A 7 13.61 -9.35 -8.17
CA PHE A 7 13.17 -10.38 -7.24
C PHE A 7 14.16 -11.53 -7.16
N ASN A 8 14.34 -12.05 -5.95
CA ASN A 8 15.12 -13.26 -5.65
C ASN A 8 14.40 -14.07 -4.58
N ASN A 9 14.13 -15.36 -4.87
CA ASN A 9 13.45 -16.29 -3.96
C ASN A 9 12.13 -15.75 -3.37
N GLY A 10 11.33 -15.05 -4.17
CA GLY A 10 10.04 -14.48 -3.77
C GLY A 10 10.12 -13.09 -3.12
N TYR A 11 11.28 -12.71 -2.60
CA TYR A 11 11.56 -11.38 -2.04
C TYR A 11 12.08 -10.43 -3.11
N GLY A 12 12.00 -9.13 -2.87
CA GLY A 12 12.49 -8.15 -3.82
C GLY A 12 11.85 -6.78 -3.68
N TYR A 13 12.01 -5.95 -4.69
CA TYR A 13 11.52 -4.60 -4.69
C TYR A 13 10.89 -4.19 -6.01
N ILE A 14 10.02 -3.20 -5.92
CA ILE A 14 9.42 -2.49 -7.05
C ILE A 14 9.70 -1.01 -6.84
N THR A 15 10.36 -0.38 -7.79
CA THR A 15 10.61 1.06 -7.78
C THR A 15 9.74 1.73 -8.83
N ILE A 16 8.92 2.68 -8.38
CA ILE A 16 8.13 3.57 -9.24
C ILE A 16 8.94 4.86 -9.42
N LEU A 17 9.25 5.16 -10.67
CA LEU A 17 9.99 6.37 -11.05
C LEU A 17 9.04 7.41 -11.62
N ASN A 18 9.12 8.63 -11.07
CA ASN A 18 8.47 9.82 -11.60
C ASN A 18 9.52 10.93 -11.69
N ASP A 19 10.05 11.14 -12.90
CA ASP A 19 11.24 11.96 -13.16
C ASP A 19 12.43 11.56 -12.27
N LYS A 20 12.81 12.44 -11.32
CA LYS A 20 13.90 12.22 -10.37
C LYS A 20 13.44 11.62 -9.04
N LYS A 21 12.12 11.48 -8.83
CA LYS A 21 11.56 10.97 -7.59
C LYS A 21 11.42 9.46 -7.66
N LYS A 22 11.74 8.78 -6.56
CA LYS A 22 11.69 7.33 -6.45
C LYS A 22 10.83 6.92 -5.27
N LEU A 23 9.85 6.07 -5.52
CA LEU A 23 9.13 5.33 -4.49
C LEU A 23 9.43 3.85 -4.67
N THR A 24 10.15 3.27 -3.71
CA THR A 24 10.42 1.84 -3.69
C THR A 24 9.55 1.16 -2.65
N ILE A 25 8.90 0.07 -3.06
CA ILE A 25 8.20 -0.85 -2.17
C ILE A 25 9.01 -2.15 -2.17
N GLU A 26 9.60 -2.47 -1.03
CA GLU A 26 10.43 -3.66 -0.83
C GLU A 26 9.70 -4.68 0.05
N TYR A 27 9.66 -5.93 -0.41
CA TYR A 27 9.21 -7.09 0.36
C TYR A 27 10.42 -7.90 0.80
N ALA A 28 10.71 -7.85 2.11
CA ALA A 28 11.95 -8.37 2.67
C ALA A 28 11.78 -9.77 3.30
N PRO A 29 12.87 -10.49 3.61
CA PRO A 29 12.83 -11.85 4.17
C PRO A 29 12.12 -12.02 5.51
N ASN A 30 11.87 -10.92 6.22
CA ASN A 30 11.06 -10.91 7.44
C ASN A 30 9.54 -10.84 7.15
N LEU A 31 9.13 -10.98 5.89
CA LEU A 31 7.75 -10.96 5.41
C LEU A 31 7.06 -9.59 5.53
N ASP A 32 7.82 -8.52 5.74
CA ASP A 32 7.29 -7.17 5.85
C ASP A 32 7.51 -6.35 4.58
N LEU A 33 6.69 -5.30 4.43
CA LEU A 33 6.87 -4.30 3.39
C LEU A 33 7.62 -3.08 3.91
N TYR A 34 8.41 -2.47 3.05
CA TYR A 34 9.12 -1.23 3.31
C TYR A 34 8.80 -0.23 2.21
N PHE A 35 8.16 0.87 2.60
CA PHE A 35 7.95 2.01 1.72
C PHE A 35 9.13 2.96 1.87
N ILE A 36 9.80 3.23 0.77
CA ILE A 36 11.07 3.93 0.75
C ILE A 36 10.97 5.06 -0.26
N VAL A 37 11.31 6.27 0.17
CA VAL A 37 11.44 7.43 -0.71
C VAL A 37 12.86 8.00 -0.63
N GLU A 38 13.40 8.39 -1.78
CA GLU A 38 14.76 8.93 -1.90
C GLU A 38 14.73 10.33 -2.52
N ASP A 39 15.57 11.23 -2.00
CA ASP A 39 15.77 12.62 -2.48
C ASP A 39 14.50 13.50 -2.48
N THR A 40 13.41 13.05 -1.86
CA THR A 40 12.15 13.78 -1.72
C THR A 40 11.39 13.32 -0.48
N SER A 41 10.53 14.19 0.07
CA SER A 41 9.56 13.82 1.11
C SER A 41 8.17 13.55 0.52
N GLU A 42 8.01 13.62 -0.80
CA GLU A 42 6.72 13.49 -1.47
C GLU A 42 6.85 12.71 -2.78
N PHE A 43 5.91 11.79 -2.99
CA PHE A 43 5.68 11.10 -4.25
C PHE A 43 4.23 11.30 -4.73
N VAL A 44 4.06 11.68 -5.99
CA VAL A 44 2.75 12.03 -6.58
C VAL A 44 2.46 11.10 -7.74
N ILE A 45 1.25 10.54 -7.74
CA ILE A 45 0.71 9.67 -8.78
C ILE A 45 -0.52 10.35 -9.36
N THR A 46 -0.49 10.67 -10.64
CA THR A 46 -1.61 11.29 -11.36
C THR A 46 -2.37 10.25 -12.16
N LYS A 47 -3.59 10.58 -12.60
CA LYS A 47 -4.37 9.73 -13.51
C LYS A 47 -3.76 9.52 -14.89
N GLU A 48 -2.77 10.32 -15.28
CA GLU A 48 -2.03 10.09 -16.52
C GLU A 48 -1.34 8.72 -16.46
N ASP A 49 -0.78 8.36 -15.30
CA ASP A 49 -0.26 7.03 -14.99
C ASP A 49 -1.35 6.05 -14.54
N TYR A 50 -2.46 6.01 -15.30
CA TYR A 50 -3.72 5.34 -14.95
C TYR A 50 -3.57 3.95 -14.30
N GLN A 51 -2.74 3.06 -14.86
CA GLN A 51 -2.59 1.70 -14.32
C GLN A 51 -2.03 1.72 -12.88
N ILE A 52 -1.04 2.58 -12.59
CA ILE A 52 -0.48 2.72 -11.24
C ILE A 52 -1.46 3.49 -10.35
N TYR A 53 -2.07 4.54 -10.88
CA TYR A 53 -3.10 5.32 -10.18
C TYR A 53 -4.25 4.44 -9.68
N GLU A 54 -4.78 3.54 -10.51
CA GLU A 54 -5.85 2.62 -10.13
C GLU A 54 -5.48 1.71 -8.97
N LEU A 55 -4.26 1.17 -8.96
CA LEU A 55 -3.79 0.31 -7.87
C LEU A 55 -3.71 1.06 -6.54
N PHE A 56 -3.13 2.27 -6.55
CA PHE A 56 -3.09 3.11 -5.34
C PHE A 56 -4.48 3.64 -4.95
N SER A 57 -5.37 3.89 -5.91
CA SER A 57 -6.75 4.26 -5.65
C SER A 57 -7.48 3.11 -4.96
N LYS A 58 -7.32 1.88 -5.45
CA LYS A 58 -7.89 0.68 -4.83
C LYS A 58 -7.37 0.46 -3.41
N LEU A 59 -6.05 0.61 -3.19
CA LEU A 59 -5.44 0.60 -1.85
C LEU A 59 -6.15 1.60 -0.93
N TYR A 60 -6.25 2.85 -1.39
CA TYR A 60 -6.82 3.94 -0.62
C TYR A 60 -8.29 3.68 -0.24
N GLU A 61 -9.14 3.35 -1.21
CA GLU A 61 -10.57 3.12 -0.97
C GLU A 61 -10.83 1.91 -0.06
N THR A 62 -10.00 0.85 -0.19
CA THR A 62 -10.08 -0.34 0.66
C THR A 62 -9.78 0.00 2.13
N ILE A 63 -8.75 0.81 2.37
CA ILE A 63 -8.39 1.23 3.73
C ILE A 63 -9.43 2.20 4.28
N ILE A 64 -9.84 3.24 3.53
CA ILE A 64 -10.83 4.22 3.97
C ILE A 64 -12.17 3.57 4.32
N SER A 65 -12.64 2.62 3.51
CA SER A 65 -13.89 1.89 3.77
C SER A 65 -13.81 0.91 4.95
N ALA A 66 -12.59 0.57 5.40
CA ALA A 66 -12.27 -0.50 6.36
C ALA A 66 -12.62 -1.91 5.87
N ASP A 67 -12.86 -2.09 4.56
CA ASP A 67 -13.24 -3.36 3.95
C ASP A 67 -12.01 -4.18 3.52
N VAL A 68 -11.15 -4.45 4.48
CA VAL A 68 -9.84 -5.11 4.27
C VAL A 68 -9.96 -6.58 3.89
N PHE A 69 -11.09 -7.22 4.17
CA PHE A 69 -11.36 -8.61 3.82
C PHE A 69 -12.51 -8.70 2.82
N ASN A 70 -12.49 -7.87 1.78
CA ASN A 70 -13.24 -8.18 0.57
C ASN A 70 -12.78 -9.54 0.02
N GLN A 71 -13.60 -10.15 -0.83
CA GLN A 71 -13.36 -11.51 -1.31
C GLN A 71 -11.94 -11.72 -1.85
N SER A 72 -11.45 -10.80 -2.68
CA SER A 72 -10.10 -10.87 -3.26
C SER A 72 -8.98 -10.83 -2.21
N SER A 73 -9.13 -9.99 -1.18
CA SER A 73 -8.14 -9.86 -0.09
C SER A 73 -8.22 -11.03 0.89
N PHE A 74 -9.42 -11.59 1.07
CA PHE A 74 -9.62 -12.81 1.86
C PHE A 74 -8.97 -14.02 1.19
N ASP A 75 -9.23 -14.23 -0.10
CA ASP A 75 -8.65 -15.34 -0.87
C ASP A 75 -7.12 -15.27 -0.83
N TYR A 76 -6.55 -14.06 -0.97
CA TYR A 76 -5.11 -13.83 -0.81
C TYR A 76 -4.60 -14.16 0.59
N TYR A 77 -5.25 -13.66 1.64
CA TYR A 77 -4.85 -13.94 3.02
C TYR A 77 -4.91 -15.44 3.33
N MET A 78 -5.93 -16.13 2.81
CA MET A 78 -6.06 -17.56 2.96
C MET A 78 -4.98 -18.34 2.20
N SER A 79 -4.64 -17.95 0.96
CA SER A 79 -3.65 -18.68 0.16
C SER A 79 -2.21 -18.45 0.63
N GLU A 80 -1.83 -17.20 0.88
CA GLU A 80 -0.43 -16.83 1.13
C GLU A 80 -0.03 -16.88 2.60
N PHE A 81 -0.96 -16.58 3.52
CA PHE A 81 -0.65 -16.51 4.95
C PHE A 81 -1.15 -17.73 5.73
N LEU A 82 -2.36 -18.20 5.45
CA LEU A 82 -2.94 -19.33 6.17
C LEU A 82 -2.77 -20.69 5.48
N GLY A 83 -2.52 -20.72 4.17
CA GLY A 83 -2.32 -21.96 3.40
C GLY A 83 -1.07 -22.75 3.79
N HIS A 84 -0.19 -22.15 4.61
CA HIS A 84 0.97 -22.82 5.21
C HIS A 84 0.67 -23.51 6.55
N PHE A 85 -0.55 -23.36 7.08
CA PHE A 85 -1.00 -24.02 8.30
C PHE A 85 -2.03 -25.10 7.93
N ASP A 86 -1.92 -26.31 8.49
CA ASP A 86 -2.86 -27.44 8.31
C ASP A 86 -4.23 -27.16 8.98
N ASN A 87 -4.88 -26.06 8.60
CA ASN A 87 -6.18 -25.66 9.12
C ASN A 87 -7.27 -25.91 8.06
N GLU A 88 -8.46 -26.33 8.51
CA GLU A 88 -9.63 -26.39 7.65
C GLU A 88 -9.91 -25.01 7.04
N PHE A 89 -9.83 -24.91 5.71
CA PHE A 89 -10.10 -23.67 4.98
C PHE A 89 -11.56 -23.25 5.21
N ILE A 90 -11.76 -22.17 5.97
CA ILE A 90 -13.07 -21.53 6.10
C ILE A 90 -13.37 -20.85 4.76
N SER A 91 -14.53 -21.13 4.16
CA SER A 91 -14.95 -20.44 2.94
C SER A 91 -15.18 -18.95 3.20
N TYR A 92 -15.05 -18.10 2.18
CA TYR A 92 -15.36 -16.66 2.32
C TYR A 92 -16.78 -16.42 2.85
N GLU A 93 -17.76 -17.21 2.40
CA GLU A 93 -19.13 -17.13 2.92
C GLU A 93 -19.22 -17.45 4.42
N ASP A 94 -18.48 -18.45 4.88
CA ASP A 94 -18.48 -18.83 6.30
C ASP A 94 -17.73 -17.82 7.15
N TYR A 95 -16.66 -17.22 6.61
CA TYR A 95 -16.01 -16.06 7.21
C TYR A 95 -16.99 -14.89 7.32
N LEU A 96 -17.73 -14.55 6.26
CA LEU A 96 -18.74 -13.48 6.30
C LEU A 96 -19.85 -13.74 7.32
N LYS A 97 -20.36 -14.98 7.39
CA LYS A 97 -21.39 -15.38 8.36
C LYS A 97 -20.88 -15.24 9.80
N LYS A 98 -19.63 -15.62 10.07
CA LYS A 98 -18.97 -15.47 11.39
C LYS A 98 -18.59 -14.02 11.70
N THR A 99 -18.25 -13.24 10.68
CA THR A 99 -17.70 -11.88 10.79
C THR A 99 -18.77 -10.84 10.45
N LYS A 100 -19.98 -11.04 10.97
CA LYS A 100 -21.10 -10.11 10.87
C LYS A 100 -20.90 -8.89 11.79
N LYS A 101 -19.72 -8.26 11.72
CA LYS A 101 -19.36 -7.00 12.38
C LYS A 101 -19.44 -5.90 11.34
N SER A 102 -20.37 -4.96 11.53
CA SER A 102 -20.54 -3.85 10.60
C SER A 102 -19.21 -3.11 10.42
N LEU A 103 -18.90 -2.68 9.19
CA LEU A 103 -17.71 -1.88 8.89
C LEU A 103 -17.62 -0.65 9.81
N GLU A 104 -18.76 -0.11 10.22
CA GLU A 104 -18.84 0.98 11.22
C GLU A 104 -18.19 0.63 12.55
N PHE A 105 -18.30 -0.62 13.02
CA PHE A 105 -17.64 -1.03 14.26
C PHE A 105 -16.11 -1.07 14.09
N LYS A 106 -15.62 -1.56 12.94
CA LYS A 106 -14.17 -1.55 12.61
C LYS A 106 -13.64 -0.12 12.56
N ARG A 107 -14.40 0.81 11.98
CA ARG A 107 -14.03 2.23 11.90
C ARG A 107 -13.99 2.96 13.25
N LYS A 108 -14.56 2.37 14.30
CA LYS A 108 -14.51 2.89 15.68
C LYS A 108 -13.34 2.34 16.49
N GLN A 109 -12.58 1.40 15.95
CA GLN A 109 -11.46 0.79 16.67
C GLN A 109 -10.22 1.68 16.62
N ASN A 110 -9.45 1.68 17.72
CA ASN A 110 -8.27 2.53 17.87
C ASN A 110 -7.27 2.37 16.72
N TYR A 111 -7.04 1.12 16.27
CA TYR A 111 -6.12 0.83 15.15
C TYR A 111 -6.57 1.44 13.82
N TYR A 112 -7.89 1.61 13.60
CA TYR A 112 -8.39 2.28 12.41
C TYR A 112 -8.32 3.79 12.57
N THR A 113 -8.73 4.33 13.72
CA THR A 113 -8.71 5.78 13.94
C THR A 113 -7.29 6.36 14.03
N SER A 114 -6.29 5.53 14.37
CA SER A 114 -4.88 5.89 14.29
C SER A 114 -4.33 5.83 12.86
N LEU A 115 -4.88 4.95 12.03
CA LEU A 115 -4.50 4.80 10.62
C LEU A 115 -5.21 5.81 9.72
N VAL A 116 -6.48 6.09 9.97
CA VAL A 116 -7.33 6.92 9.12
C VAL A 116 -7.78 8.15 9.89
N ASN A 117 -7.31 9.31 9.46
CA ASN A 117 -7.65 10.60 10.05
C ASN A 117 -7.99 11.61 8.95
N ASN A 118 -9.16 12.26 9.05
CA ASN A 118 -9.63 13.28 8.10
C ASN A 118 -9.55 12.87 6.63
N GLY A 119 -9.91 11.61 6.33
CA GLY A 119 -9.83 11.08 4.96
C GLY A 119 -8.41 10.93 4.45
N LYS A 120 -7.44 10.66 5.34
CA LYS A 120 -6.06 10.36 4.97
C LYS A 120 -5.61 9.11 5.67
N ILE A 121 -4.71 8.36 5.04
CA ILE A 121 -4.12 7.15 5.60
C ILE A 121 -2.74 7.50 6.12
N VAL A 122 -2.53 7.41 7.42
CA VAL A 122 -1.26 7.69 8.10
C VAL A 122 -0.73 6.40 8.70
N TRP A 123 0.33 5.86 8.08
CA TRP A 123 1.03 4.69 8.61
C TRP A 123 2.32 5.13 9.31
N LYS A 124 2.44 4.81 10.59
CA LYS A 124 3.66 5.04 11.37
C LYS A 124 4.42 3.74 11.58
N CYS A 125 5.75 3.80 11.56
CA CYS A 125 6.56 2.62 11.76
C CYS A 125 6.46 2.11 13.21
N ASP A 126 6.08 0.84 13.37
CA ASP A 126 5.96 0.16 14.68
C ASP A 126 7.32 -0.10 15.37
N ASP A 127 8.44 0.15 14.70
CA ASP A 127 9.79 -0.04 15.26
C ASP A 127 10.21 1.09 16.22
N TYR A 128 9.40 2.17 16.28
CA TYR A 128 9.70 3.38 17.04
C TYR A 128 8.55 3.72 17.99
N PRO A 129 8.82 4.48 19.07
CA PRO A 129 7.76 5.14 19.82
C PRO A 129 6.89 5.98 18.87
N HIS A 130 5.58 5.97 19.14
CA HIS A 130 4.53 6.43 18.21
C HIS A 130 4.71 7.85 17.65
N ASP A 131 5.38 8.75 18.36
CA ASP A 131 5.49 10.17 17.99
C ASP A 131 6.85 10.55 17.39
N ILE A 132 7.78 9.61 17.28
CA ILE A 132 9.13 9.87 16.78
C ILE A 132 9.52 8.97 15.60
N GLY A 133 8.69 7.99 15.26
CA GLY A 133 8.94 7.07 14.16
C GLY A 133 8.74 7.72 12.79
N PRO A 134 9.43 7.20 11.76
CA PRO A 134 9.13 7.55 10.38
C PRO A 134 7.70 7.15 10.04
N SER A 135 7.07 7.89 9.14
CA SER A 135 5.70 7.65 8.72
C SER A 135 5.46 8.08 7.29
N PHE A 136 4.35 7.62 6.71
CA PHE A 136 3.83 8.19 5.49
C PHE A 136 2.33 8.52 5.64
N GLU A 137 1.90 9.53 4.90
CA GLU A 137 0.52 9.94 4.72
C GLU A 137 0.13 9.75 3.26
N ILE A 138 -0.94 9.01 2.99
CA ILE A 138 -1.59 8.92 1.69
C ILE A 138 -2.86 9.76 1.70
N SER A 139 -2.94 10.70 0.77
CA SER A 139 -4.14 11.49 0.50
C SER A 139 -4.55 11.32 -0.96
N LYS A 140 -5.85 11.40 -1.23
CA LYS A 140 -6.42 11.25 -2.56
C LYS A 140 -7.37 12.39 -2.88
N CYS A 141 -7.12 13.02 -4.03
CA CYS A 141 -8.04 13.90 -4.74
C CYS A 141 -8.57 13.16 -5.99
N THR A 142 -9.48 13.78 -6.74
CA THR A 142 -10.15 13.13 -7.89
C THR A 142 -9.18 12.49 -8.88
N ASP A 143 -8.05 13.15 -9.17
CA ASP A 143 -7.10 12.75 -10.22
C ASP A 143 -5.66 12.58 -9.73
N ILE A 144 -5.44 12.71 -8.41
CA ILE A 144 -4.10 12.73 -7.80
C ILE A 144 -4.11 11.91 -6.51
N ILE A 145 -3.12 11.04 -6.36
CA ILE A 145 -2.73 10.42 -5.11
C ILE A 145 -1.38 10.99 -4.69
N LYS A 146 -1.33 11.54 -3.48
CA LYS A 146 -0.12 12.11 -2.91
C LYS A 146 0.29 11.30 -1.69
N ILE A 147 1.55 10.87 -1.69
CA ILE A 147 2.19 10.16 -0.59
C ILE A 147 3.27 11.08 -0.02
N THR A 148 3.10 11.50 1.23
CA THR A 148 4.05 12.37 1.94
C THR A 148 4.73 11.56 3.03
N PHE A 149 6.05 11.64 3.10
CA PHE A 149 6.86 10.93 4.07
C PHE A 149 7.37 11.89 5.13
N ASP A 150 7.31 11.46 6.37
CA ASP A 150 8.01 12.07 7.49
C ASP A 150 9.10 11.11 7.95
N LYS A 151 10.33 11.62 8.01
CA LYS A 151 11.49 10.83 8.44
C LYS A 151 11.50 10.58 9.95
N GLY A 152 10.73 11.35 10.73
CA GLY A 152 10.70 11.26 12.18
C GLY A 152 12.05 11.62 12.79
N ASP A 153 12.52 10.83 13.75
CA ASP A 153 13.84 10.96 14.36
C ASP A 153 14.95 10.68 13.34
N THR A 154 15.40 11.75 12.67
CA THR A 154 16.40 11.71 11.60
C THR A 154 17.72 11.08 12.03
N GLU A 155 18.17 11.32 13.28
CA GLU A 155 19.44 10.76 13.76
C GLU A 155 19.38 9.23 13.79
N LYS A 156 18.28 8.66 14.29
CA LYS A 156 18.11 7.20 14.32
C LYS A 156 17.96 6.59 12.93
N GLN A 157 17.23 7.25 12.03
CA GLN A 157 17.11 6.80 10.64
C GLN A 157 18.46 6.78 9.93
N ASP A 158 19.25 7.83 10.11
CA ASP A 158 20.55 8.01 9.45
C ASP A 158 21.61 7.01 9.95
N LEU A 159 21.39 6.34 11.09
CA LEU A 159 22.23 5.23 11.55
C LEU A 159 22.09 3.98 10.68
N PHE A 160 20.90 3.76 10.10
CA PHE A 160 20.58 2.53 9.37
C PHE A 160 20.33 2.77 7.87
N HIS A 161 20.15 4.03 7.45
CA HIS A 161 19.81 4.40 6.08
C HIS A 161 20.56 5.66 5.63
N PRO A 162 20.77 5.84 4.31
CA PRO A 162 21.28 7.08 3.75
C PRO A 162 20.46 8.33 4.17
N LYS A 163 21.14 9.47 4.31
CA LYS A 163 20.51 10.74 4.76
C LYS A 163 19.38 11.22 3.85
N ASN A 164 19.48 10.96 2.56
CA ASN A 164 18.49 11.32 1.56
C ASN A 164 17.33 10.32 1.45
N ARG A 165 17.33 9.25 2.25
CA ARG A 165 16.32 8.20 2.23
C ARG A 165 15.43 8.26 3.46
N THR A 166 14.13 8.06 3.27
CA THR A 166 13.17 7.79 4.35
C THR A 166 12.59 6.41 4.14
N THR A 167 12.72 5.53 5.14
CA THR A 167 12.18 4.17 5.11
C THR A 167 11.09 4.02 6.17
N VAL A 168 9.90 3.58 5.77
CA VAL A 168 8.78 3.27 6.66
C VAL A 168 8.44 1.79 6.52
N ARG A 169 8.52 1.04 7.62
CA ARG A 169 8.17 -0.39 7.66
C ARG A 169 6.68 -0.57 7.92
N ILE A 170 6.06 -1.45 7.14
CA ILE A 170 4.71 -1.97 7.31
C ILE A 170 4.86 -3.40 7.84
N ARG A 171 4.68 -3.56 9.15
CA ARG A 171 4.82 -4.84 9.83
C ARG A 171 3.58 -5.71 9.61
N THR A 172 3.77 -6.98 9.32
CA THR A 172 2.68 -7.95 9.08
C THR A 172 2.20 -8.67 10.34
N SER A 173 3.10 -8.93 11.28
CA SER A 173 2.79 -9.61 12.54
C SER A 173 3.01 -8.68 13.73
N GLY A 174 2.02 -8.57 14.62
CA GLY A 174 2.12 -7.72 15.81
C GLY A 174 2.14 -6.21 15.50
N SER A 175 1.57 -5.79 14.37
CA SER A 175 1.42 -4.36 14.04
C SER A 175 0.34 -3.68 14.88
N ALA A 176 0.54 -2.40 15.21
CA ALA A 176 -0.48 -1.57 15.84
C ALA A 176 -1.73 -1.39 14.95
N TYR A 177 -1.58 -1.62 13.64
CA TYR A 177 -2.64 -1.47 12.65
C TYR A 177 -3.33 -2.79 12.27
N ASN A 178 -3.02 -3.88 12.97
CA ASN A 178 -3.69 -5.18 12.80
C ASN A 178 -3.68 -5.62 11.32
N TYR A 179 -4.80 -6.10 10.78
CA TYR A 179 -4.94 -6.62 9.41
C TYR A 179 -4.80 -5.56 8.30
N PHE A 180 -4.62 -4.27 8.61
CA PHE A 180 -4.52 -3.22 7.58
C PHE A 180 -3.20 -3.25 6.77
N TYR A 181 -2.27 -4.17 7.04
CA TYR A 181 -1.15 -4.44 6.13
C TYR A 181 -1.61 -5.19 4.85
N ILE A 182 -2.75 -5.90 4.89
CA ILE A 182 -3.22 -6.74 3.78
C ILE A 182 -3.42 -5.94 2.48
N PRO A 183 -4.05 -4.75 2.48
CA PRO A 183 -4.20 -3.95 1.27
C PRO A 183 -2.86 -3.50 0.68
N PHE A 184 -1.83 -3.27 1.50
CA PHE A 184 -0.48 -2.95 1.02
C PHE A 184 0.19 -4.16 0.39
N MET A 185 -0.01 -5.37 0.94
CA MET A 185 0.45 -6.62 0.33
C MET A 185 -0.23 -6.88 -1.02
N MET A 186 -1.53 -6.63 -1.11
CA MET A 186 -2.28 -6.68 -2.36
C MET A 186 -1.73 -5.69 -3.39
N LEU A 187 -1.48 -4.44 -2.99
CA LEU A 187 -0.83 -3.44 -3.85
C LEU A 187 0.52 -3.96 -4.39
N PHE A 188 1.38 -4.49 -3.53
CA PHE A 188 2.68 -5.01 -3.94
C PHE A 188 2.56 -6.16 -4.94
N LYS A 189 1.65 -7.10 -4.70
CA LYS A 189 1.36 -8.22 -5.62
C LYS A 189 0.88 -7.71 -6.99
N GLU A 190 -0.10 -6.82 -7.00
CA GLU A 190 -0.65 -6.27 -8.24
C GLU A 190 0.41 -5.47 -9.01
N LEU A 191 1.24 -4.69 -8.31
CA LEU A 191 2.38 -4.01 -8.92
C LEU A 191 3.43 -4.98 -9.46
N LYS A 192 3.67 -6.12 -8.79
CA LYS A 192 4.63 -7.15 -9.24
C LYS A 192 4.20 -7.74 -10.58
N GLU A 193 2.91 -8.04 -10.73
CA GLU A 193 2.31 -8.60 -11.94
C GLU A 193 2.08 -7.55 -13.04
N LEU A 194 2.01 -6.25 -12.67
CA LEU A 194 1.71 -5.17 -13.60
C LEU A 194 2.73 -5.06 -14.74
N VAL A 195 2.28 -5.22 -15.98
CA VAL A 195 3.03 -4.81 -17.17
C VAL A 195 2.47 -3.48 -17.63
N LEU A 196 3.30 -2.44 -17.66
CA LEU A 196 2.92 -1.16 -18.24
C LEU A 196 2.74 -1.37 -19.74
N ILE A 197 1.52 -1.14 -20.21
CA ILE A 197 1.24 -1.10 -21.64
C ILE A 197 1.48 0.34 -22.05
N ASP A 198 2.11 0.57 -23.22
CA ASP A 198 2.22 1.91 -23.79
C ASP A 198 0.84 2.56 -23.74
N GLN A 199 0.72 3.57 -22.90
CA GLN A 199 -0.53 4.27 -22.68
C GLN A 199 -0.81 5.09 -23.94
N ILE A 200 -1.36 4.43 -24.97
CA ILE A 200 -2.03 5.13 -26.06
C ILE A 200 -3.07 5.99 -25.36
N HIS A 201 -2.87 7.31 -25.45
CA HIS A 201 -3.67 8.32 -24.78
C HIS A 201 -5.14 7.90 -24.83
N ILE A 202 -5.75 7.63 -23.66
CA ILE A 202 -7.19 7.44 -23.53
C ILE A 202 -7.95 8.59 -24.22
N GLU A 203 -7.33 9.77 -24.31
CA GLU A 203 -7.80 10.91 -25.07
C GLU A 203 -7.95 10.65 -26.57
N GLU A 204 -7.04 9.93 -27.25
CA GLU A 204 -7.18 9.53 -28.66
C GLU A 204 -8.33 8.52 -28.86
N TYR A 205 -8.50 7.58 -27.92
CA TYR A 205 -9.60 6.62 -27.94
C TYR A 205 -10.97 7.29 -27.71
N LEU A 206 -11.03 8.29 -26.83
CA LEU A 206 -12.24 9.08 -26.58
C LEU A 206 -12.55 10.05 -27.73
N TYR A 207 -11.53 10.62 -28.38
CA TYR A 207 -11.68 11.44 -29.59
C TYR A 207 -12.24 10.64 -30.76
N THR A 208 -11.69 9.44 -31.02
CA THR A 208 -12.16 8.57 -32.09
C THR A 208 -13.58 8.04 -31.85
N LYS A 209 -14.03 7.92 -30.59
CA LYS A 209 -15.42 7.57 -30.25
C LYS A 209 -16.43 8.72 -30.43
N LYS A 210 -16.00 9.98 -30.30
CA LYS A 210 -16.86 11.16 -30.57
C LYS A 210 -17.04 11.44 -32.07
N LEU A 211 -16.19 10.86 -32.91
CA LEU A 211 -16.21 11.00 -34.38
C LEU A 211 -16.99 9.88 -35.09
N LYS A 212 -17.75 9.04 -34.36
CA LYS A 212 -18.67 8.04 -34.92
C LYS A 212 -20.11 8.35 -34.59
#